data_AF-A0A7G2K152-F1
#
_entry.id   AF-A0A7G2K152-F1
#
_cell.length_a   1.000
_cell.length_b   1.000
_cell.length_c   1.000
_cell.angle_alpha   90.00
_cell.angle_beta   90.00
_cell.angle_gamma   90.00
#
_symmetry.space_group_name_H-M   'P 1'
#
loop_
_entity.id
_entity.type
_entity.pdbx_description
1 polymer ?
#
loop_
_entity_poly.entity_id
_entity_poly.type
_entity_poly.pdbx_seq_one_letter_code
_entity_poly.pdbx_strand_id
1 'polypeptide(L)'
;ICHDLGKALTPQNILPHHYGHEQAGIKPTRSLCKRLKVPSYFQELAELTCEFHTHIHKAFELRAETVITLFNRFDVWRKSQRFQEFLQVCLADTRGRTGFETKDYPQIDYINQLLHSANEVDVQQVIADGFEKQAIKN
;
A
#
# COMPACT_ATOMS: atom_id res chain seq x y z
N ILE A 1 -9.26 1.79 10.94
CA ILE A 1 -10.62 1.19 10.84
C ILE A 1 -10.70 0.19 9.70
N CYS A 2 -10.53 0.58 8.44
CA CYS A 2 -10.83 -0.30 7.31
C CYS A 2 -9.75 -1.34 6.95
N HIS A 3 -8.51 -1.19 7.45
CA HIS A 3 -7.37 -1.99 6.97
C HIS A 3 -7.61 -3.51 7.07
N ASP A 4 -8.30 -3.95 8.13
CA ASP A 4 -8.53 -5.37 8.45
C ASP A 4 -9.96 -5.86 8.20
N LEU A 5 -10.84 -5.08 7.54
CA LEU A 5 -12.27 -5.44 7.41
C LEU A 5 -12.50 -6.80 6.73
N GLY A 6 -11.59 -7.24 5.85
CA GLY A 6 -11.70 -8.54 5.21
C GLY A 6 -11.50 -9.73 6.16
N LYS A 7 -10.95 -9.54 7.37
CA LYS A 7 -10.81 -10.62 8.36
C LYS A 7 -12.16 -11.21 8.75
N ALA A 8 -13.22 -10.39 8.76
CA ALA A 8 -14.58 -10.83 9.02
C ALA A 8 -15.12 -11.82 7.97
N LEU A 9 -14.49 -11.90 6.80
CA LEU A 9 -14.85 -12.81 5.70
C LEU A 9 -13.96 -14.06 5.66
N THR A 10 -13.04 -14.22 6.62
CA THR A 10 -12.10 -15.36 6.65
C THR A 10 -12.85 -16.66 6.99
N PRO A 11 -12.76 -17.72 6.17
CA PRO A 11 -13.30 -19.03 6.49
C PRO A 11 -12.73 -19.60 7.79
N GLN A 12 -13.57 -20.28 8.59
CA GLN A 12 -13.16 -20.81 9.90
C GLN A 12 -11.98 -21.79 9.81
N ASN A 13 -11.90 -22.58 8.75
CA ASN A 13 -10.87 -23.60 8.55
C ASN A 13 -9.47 -23.03 8.26
N ILE A 14 -9.32 -21.72 8.05
CA ILE A 14 -8.01 -21.07 7.83
C ILE A 14 -7.66 -20.06 8.93
N LEU A 15 -8.48 -19.97 9.98
CA LEU A 15 -8.14 -19.20 11.17
C LEU A 15 -6.94 -19.83 11.89
N PRO A 16 -6.07 -19.01 12.51
CA PRO A 16 -6.12 -17.55 12.66
C PRO A 16 -5.35 -16.79 11.56
N HIS A 17 -5.03 -17.40 10.42
CA HIS A 17 -4.09 -16.82 9.45
C HIS A 17 -4.67 -15.67 8.62
N HIS A 18 -5.98 -15.65 8.37
CA HIS A 18 -6.64 -14.62 7.58
C HIS A 18 -6.05 -14.41 6.18
N TYR A 19 -5.66 -15.49 5.50
CA TYR A 19 -5.10 -15.40 4.15
C TYR A 19 -6.05 -14.68 3.19
N GLY A 20 -5.53 -13.68 2.47
CA GLY A 20 -6.26 -12.92 1.46
C GLY A 20 -7.25 -11.88 2.01
N HIS A 21 -7.22 -11.59 3.31
CA HIS A 21 -8.13 -10.61 3.92
C HIS A 21 -7.98 -9.21 3.33
N GLU A 22 -6.78 -8.83 2.87
CA GLU A 22 -6.51 -7.54 2.27
C GLU A 22 -7.39 -7.31 1.03
N GLN A 23 -7.38 -8.28 0.10
CA GLN A 23 -8.20 -8.22 -1.11
C GLN A 23 -9.69 -8.37 -0.79
N ALA A 24 -10.04 -9.29 0.11
CA ALA A 24 -11.42 -9.53 0.52
C ALA A 24 -12.05 -8.29 1.18
N GLY A 25 -11.23 -7.42 1.80
CA GLY A 25 -11.66 -6.23 2.50
C GLY A 25 -12.03 -5.03 1.61
N ILE A 26 -11.67 -5.03 0.31
CA ILE A 26 -11.97 -3.91 -0.60
C ILE A 26 -13.48 -3.71 -0.77
N LYS A 27 -14.24 -4.78 -1.05
CA LYS A 27 -15.69 -4.72 -1.24
C LYS A 27 -16.44 -4.23 0.01
N PRO A 28 -16.20 -4.74 1.23
CA PRO A 28 -16.86 -4.23 2.42
C PRO A 28 -16.41 -2.79 2.76
N THR A 29 -15.15 -2.44 2.54
CA THR A 29 -14.66 -1.05 2.69
C THR A 29 -15.44 -0.09 1.81
N ARG A 30 -15.56 -0.41 0.51
CA ARG A 30 -16.35 0.36 -0.45
C ARG A 30 -17.82 0.49 -0.03
N SER A 31 -18.43 -0.60 0.42
CA SER A 31 -19.82 -0.60 0.89
C SER A 31 -20.01 0.30 2.12
N LEU A 32 -19.08 0.25 3.08
CA LEU A 32 -19.09 1.09 4.26
C LEU A 32 -18.96 2.57 3.91
N CYS A 33 -17.97 2.93 3.08
CA CYS A 33 -17.76 4.30 2.62
C CYS A 33 -18.98 4.86 1.90
N LYS A 34 -19.60 4.09 1.00
CA LYS A 34 -20.85 4.48 0.32
C LYS A 34 -22.00 4.74 1.30
N ARG A 35 -22.18 3.85 2.29
CA ARG A 35 -23.23 4.00 3.31
C ARG A 35 -23.04 5.24 4.16
N LEU A 36 -21.78 5.57 4.48
CA LEU A 36 -21.41 6.75 5.26
C LEU A 36 -21.24 8.02 4.42
N LYS A 37 -21.43 7.96 3.10
CA LYS A 37 -21.25 9.07 2.15
C LYS A 37 -19.86 9.72 2.26
N VAL A 38 -18.83 8.91 2.46
CA VAL A 38 -17.43 9.37 2.55
C VAL A 38 -17.01 9.96 1.19
N PRO A 39 -16.30 11.11 1.17
CA PRO A 39 -15.76 11.66 -0.08
C PRO A 39 -14.88 10.66 -0.82
N SER A 40 -14.89 10.70 -2.16
CA SER A 40 -14.21 9.72 -3.02
C SER A 40 -12.73 9.55 -2.67
N TYR A 41 -12.03 10.65 -2.39
CA TYR A 41 -10.61 10.63 -2.02
C TYR A 41 -10.32 9.71 -0.83
N PHE A 42 -11.08 9.86 0.28
CA PHE A 42 -10.88 9.05 1.48
C PHE A 42 -11.36 7.61 1.30
N GLN A 43 -12.38 7.37 0.47
CA GLN A 43 -12.77 6.02 0.09
C GLN A 43 -11.64 5.32 -0.66
N GLU A 44 -11.05 5.97 -1.67
CA GLU A 44 -9.92 5.42 -2.43
C GLU A 44 -8.72 5.14 -1.53
N LEU A 45 -8.37 6.08 -0.64
CA LEU A 45 -7.29 5.86 0.34
C LEU A 45 -7.59 4.68 1.27
N ALA A 46 -8.83 4.53 1.74
CA ALA A 46 -9.23 3.41 2.60
C ALA A 46 -9.19 2.06 1.87
N GLU A 47 -9.62 2.02 0.61
CA GLU A 47 -9.56 0.82 -0.24
C GLU A 47 -8.09 0.40 -0.48
N LEU A 48 -7.23 1.35 -0.85
CA LEU A 48 -5.79 1.12 -1.04
C LEU A 48 -5.10 0.68 0.25
N THR A 49 -5.44 1.30 1.39
CA THR A 49 -4.91 0.92 2.70
C THR A 49 -5.28 -0.52 3.02
N CYS A 50 -6.54 -0.90 2.83
CA CYS A 50 -7.01 -2.26 3.07
C CYS A 50 -6.23 -3.28 2.21
N GLU A 51 -6.05 -2.98 0.93
CA GLU A 51 -5.32 -3.83 -0.01
C GLU A 51 -3.82 -3.97 0.32
N PHE A 52 -3.16 -2.90 0.76
CA PHE A 52 -1.68 -2.84 0.79
C PHE A 52 -1.01 -2.67 2.15
N HIS A 53 -1.74 -2.46 3.26
CA HIS A 53 -1.09 -2.19 4.55
C HIS A 53 -0.08 -3.27 4.98
N THR A 54 -0.36 -4.56 4.74
CA THR A 54 0.58 -5.64 5.05
C THR A 54 1.85 -5.63 4.20
N HIS A 55 1.81 -5.04 3.01
CA HIS A 55 2.99 -4.87 2.16
C HIS A 55 3.98 -3.88 2.80
N ILE A 56 3.48 -2.77 3.34
CA ILE A 56 4.35 -1.80 4.03
C ILE A 56 4.89 -2.40 5.33
N HIS A 57 4.08 -3.13 6.10
CA HIS A 57 4.57 -3.85 7.28
C HIS A 57 5.73 -4.79 6.96
N LYS A 58 5.73 -5.37 5.75
CA LYS A 58 6.74 -6.28 5.21
C LYS A 58 7.67 -5.61 4.20
N ALA A 59 7.83 -4.29 4.22
CA ALA A 59 8.53 -3.55 3.16
C ALA A 59 9.93 -4.13 2.83
N PHE A 60 10.68 -4.54 3.86
CA PHE A 60 12.03 -5.12 3.72
C PHE A 60 12.06 -6.49 3.02
N GLU A 61 10.93 -7.19 2.97
CA GLU A 61 10.80 -8.52 2.35
C GLU A 61 10.28 -8.43 0.90
N LEU A 62 9.89 -7.23 0.44
CA LEU A 62 9.29 -7.06 -0.88
C LEU A 62 10.36 -7.20 -1.97
N ARG A 63 9.99 -7.91 -3.05
CA ARG A 63 10.74 -7.92 -4.30
C ARG A 63 10.59 -6.56 -5.00
N ALA A 64 11.60 -6.12 -5.75
CA ALA A 64 11.58 -4.86 -6.48
C ALA A 64 10.35 -4.70 -7.39
N GLU A 65 9.96 -5.74 -8.13
CA GLU A 65 8.75 -5.75 -8.96
C GLU A 65 7.47 -5.49 -8.15
N THR A 66 7.39 -6.01 -6.92
CA THR A 66 6.26 -5.78 -6.02
C THR A 66 6.23 -4.33 -5.53
N VAL A 67 7.40 -3.75 -5.24
CA VAL A 67 7.52 -2.33 -4.88
C VAL A 67 7.09 -1.42 -6.04
N ILE A 68 7.55 -1.68 -7.27
CA ILE A 68 7.11 -0.93 -8.45
C ILE A 68 5.60 -1.09 -8.69
N THR A 69 5.06 -2.29 -8.51
CA THR A 69 3.61 -2.52 -8.58
C THR A 69 2.87 -1.65 -7.56
N LEU A 70 3.32 -1.63 -6.30
CA LEU A 70 2.74 -0.79 -5.25
C LEU A 70 2.80 0.71 -5.63
N PHE A 71 3.95 1.20 -6.07
CA PHE A 71 4.13 2.59 -6.52
C PHE A 71 3.17 2.95 -7.67
N ASN A 72 3.01 2.06 -8.65
CA ASN A 72 2.06 2.24 -9.74
C ASN A 72 0.60 2.28 -9.25
N ARG A 73 0.24 1.41 -8.29
CA ARG A 73 -1.12 1.38 -7.73
C ARG A 73 -1.47 2.67 -6.98
N PHE A 74 -0.49 3.28 -6.32
CA PHE A 74 -0.66 4.57 -5.63
C PHE A 74 -0.45 5.79 -6.53
N ASP A 75 -0.02 5.60 -7.79
CA ASP A 75 0.27 6.67 -8.73
C ASP A 75 1.31 7.67 -8.18
N VAL A 76 2.33 7.17 -7.49
CA VAL A 76 3.32 7.99 -6.76
C VAL A 76 4.09 8.94 -7.67
N TRP A 77 4.23 8.59 -8.95
CA TRP A 77 4.93 9.36 -9.98
C TRP A 77 4.29 10.72 -10.27
N ARG A 78 2.97 10.81 -10.11
CA ARG A 78 2.20 12.05 -10.36
C ARG A 78 1.59 12.63 -9.09
N LYS A 79 1.23 11.78 -8.12
CA LYS A 79 0.45 12.12 -6.93
C LYS A 79 0.99 11.41 -5.69
N SER A 80 2.23 11.71 -5.31
CA SER A 80 2.92 11.08 -4.16
C SER A 80 2.25 11.34 -2.81
N GLN A 81 1.47 12.41 -2.66
CA GLN A 81 0.82 12.77 -1.38
C GLN A 81 -0.01 11.64 -0.78
N ARG A 82 -0.82 10.96 -1.60
CA ARG A 82 -1.70 9.86 -1.14
C ARG A 82 -0.90 8.70 -0.56
N PHE A 83 0.28 8.44 -1.12
CA PHE A 83 1.18 7.40 -0.62
C PHE A 83 1.73 7.77 0.76
N GLN A 84 2.13 9.03 0.97
CA GLN A 84 2.57 9.49 2.28
C GLN A 84 1.46 9.38 3.34
N GLU A 85 0.22 9.72 2.99
CA GLU A 85 -0.92 9.55 3.88
C GLU A 85 -1.16 8.07 4.22
N PHE A 86 -1.04 7.18 3.24
CA PHE A 86 -1.09 5.73 3.46
C PHE A 86 0.01 5.22 4.40
N LEU A 87 1.25 5.72 4.26
CA LEU A 87 2.35 5.40 5.17
C LEU A 87 2.04 5.82 6.61
N GLN A 88 1.42 6.99 6.81
CA GLN A 88 0.97 7.43 8.13
C GLN A 88 -0.11 6.51 8.71
N VAL A 89 -1.02 6.00 7.87
CA VAL A 89 -2.01 5.01 8.32
C VAL A 89 -1.34 3.70 8.77
N CYS A 90 -0.28 3.24 8.08
CA CYS A 90 0.46 2.04 8.48
C CYS A 90 1.25 2.22 9.79
N LEU A 91 1.79 3.42 10.01
CA LEU A 91 2.40 3.79 11.30
C LEU A 91 1.35 3.77 12.42
N ALA A 92 0.19 4.38 12.19
CA ALA A 92 -0.91 4.41 13.15
C ALA A 92 -1.45 3.00 13.43
N ASP A 93 -1.48 2.11 12.43
CA ASP A 93 -1.85 0.71 12.60
C ASP A 93 -0.88 -0.01 13.56
N THR A 94 0.43 0.19 13.37
CA THR A 94 1.46 -0.38 14.26
C THR A 94 1.35 0.18 15.68
N ARG A 95 1.23 1.49 15.82
CA ARG A 95 1.24 2.21 17.11
C ARG A 95 -0.10 2.22 17.82
N GLY A 96 -1.19 1.84 17.14
CA GLY A 96 -2.53 1.76 17.72
C GLY A 96 -2.73 0.56 18.66
N ARG A 97 -1.74 -0.32 18.77
CA ARG A 97 -1.74 -1.47 19.67
C ARG A 97 -1.20 -1.05 21.04
N THR A 98 -1.88 -1.45 22.12
CA THR A 98 -1.43 -1.18 23.49
C THR A 98 0.01 -1.69 23.70
N GLY A 99 0.88 -0.81 24.20
CA GLY A 99 2.31 -1.07 24.41
C GLY A 99 3.20 -0.84 23.18
N PHE A 100 2.64 -0.37 22.06
CA PHE A 100 3.36 -0.10 20.81
C PHE A 100 3.35 1.39 20.45
N GLU A 101 2.89 2.27 21.33
CA GLU A 101 2.61 3.69 21.06
C GLU A 101 3.83 4.44 20.52
N THR A 102 5.03 4.04 20.94
CA THR A 102 6.31 4.63 20.51
C THR A 102 7.12 3.67 19.63
N LYS A 103 6.54 2.58 19.14
CA LYS A 103 7.27 1.59 18.35
C LYS A 103 7.88 2.24 17.10
N ASP A 104 9.15 1.96 16.87
CA ASP A 104 9.83 2.39 15.65
C ASP A 104 9.26 1.69 14.42
N TYR A 105 9.22 2.42 13.32
CA TYR A 105 8.63 1.96 12.07
C TYR A 105 9.50 2.37 10.87
N PRO A 106 10.73 1.82 10.77
CA PRO A 106 11.72 2.19 9.75
C PRO A 106 11.29 1.85 8.31
N GLN A 107 10.19 1.10 8.14
CA GLN A 107 9.59 0.79 6.85
C GLN A 107 9.23 2.06 6.05
N ILE A 108 8.85 3.14 6.74
CA ILE A 108 8.54 4.43 6.09
C ILE A 108 9.79 5.02 5.43
N ASP A 109 10.90 5.08 6.15
CA ASP A 109 12.15 5.65 5.62
C ASP A 109 12.66 4.79 4.47
N TYR A 110 12.64 3.47 4.64
CA TYR A 110 13.06 2.51 3.63
C TYR A 110 12.27 2.64 2.33
N ILE A 111 10.94 2.63 2.39
CA ILE A 111 10.11 2.69 1.17
C ILE A 111 10.21 4.06 0.49
N ASN A 112 10.40 5.13 1.25
CA ASN A 112 10.67 6.46 0.70
C ASN A 112 12.04 6.54 0.02
N GLN A 113 13.05 5.86 0.55
CA GLN A 113 14.36 5.76 -0.07
C GLN A 113 14.29 4.98 -1.39
N LEU A 114 13.52 3.88 -1.44
CA LEU A 114 13.25 3.16 -2.69
C LEU A 114 12.51 4.03 -3.71
N LEU A 115 11.53 4.83 -3.27
CA LEU A 115 10.81 5.76 -4.14
C LEU A 115 11.75 6.84 -4.69
N HIS A 116 12.63 7.39 -3.86
CA HIS A 116 13.64 8.36 -4.28
C HIS A 116 14.56 7.76 -5.34
N SER A 117 15.17 6.60 -5.07
CA SER A 117 16.05 5.94 -6.04
C SER A 117 15.33 5.57 -7.35
N ALA A 118 14.04 5.20 -7.28
CA ALA A 118 13.25 4.92 -8.48
C ALA A 118 13.01 6.17 -9.34
N ASN A 119 12.84 7.35 -8.72
CA ASN A 119 12.68 8.62 -9.43
C ASN A 119 13.98 9.15 -10.05
N GLU A 120 15.13 8.70 -9.56
CA GLU A 120 16.45 9.08 -10.10
C GLU A 120 16.86 8.28 -11.34
N VAL A 121 16.08 7.24 -11.71
CA VAL A 121 16.37 6.44 -12.91
C VAL A 121 16.17 7.28 -14.16
N ASP A 122 17.25 7.51 -14.89
CA ASP A 122 17.20 8.14 -16.21
C ASP A 122 16.65 7.16 -17.24
N VAL A 123 15.35 7.26 -17.50
CA VAL A 123 14.65 6.42 -18.49
C VAL A 123 15.25 6.60 -19.90
N GLN A 124 15.74 7.80 -20.24
CA GLN A 124 16.33 8.03 -21.56
C GLN A 124 17.66 7.30 -21.71
N GLN A 125 18.49 7.30 -20.66
CA GLN A 125 19.73 6.52 -20.65
C GLN A 125 19.45 5.01 -20.75
N VAL A 126 18.45 4.50 -20.02
CA VAL A 126 18.06 3.08 -20.10
C VAL A 126 17.62 2.69 -21.51
N ILE A 127 16.84 3.55 -22.18
CA ILE A 127 16.45 3.33 -23.58
C ILE A 127 17.69 3.38 -24.50
N ALA A 128 18.59 4.36 -24.29
CA ALA A 128 19.82 4.50 -25.06
C ALA A 128 20.78 3.31 -24.91
N ASP A 129 20.78 2.65 -23.74
CA ASP A 129 21.54 1.42 -23.47
C ASP A 129 20.95 0.18 -24.17
N GLY A 130 19.88 0.35 -24.97
CA GLY A 130 19.33 -0.68 -25.84
C GLY A 130 18.27 -1.57 -25.20
N PHE A 131 17.78 -1.22 -24.01
CA PHE A 131 16.67 -1.92 -23.38
C PHE A 131 15.33 -1.51 -24.05
N GLU A 132 14.79 -2.36 -24.92
CA GLU A 132 13.49 -2.15 -25.57
C GLU A 132 12.39 -3.14 -25.13
N LYS A 133 11.26 -2.55 -24.63
CA LYS A 133 9.91 -3.11 -24.34
C LYS A 133 9.77 -3.98 -23.06
N GLN A 134 8.68 -3.96 -22.28
CA GLN A 134 7.25 -3.64 -22.50
C GLN A 134 6.62 -2.80 -21.35
N ALA A 135 5.62 -1.98 -21.71
CA ALA A 135 4.68 -1.23 -20.84
C ALA A 135 5.20 0.04 -20.13
N ILE A 136 5.69 1.02 -20.91
CA ILE A 136 5.64 2.42 -20.47
C ILE A 136 4.16 2.84 -20.50
N LYS A 137 3.51 2.92 -19.34
CA LYS A 137 2.19 3.55 -19.24
C LYS A 137 2.38 5.06 -19.08
N ASN A 138 1.92 5.81 -20.09
CA ASN A 138 1.72 7.26 -20.03
C ASN A 138 0.68 7.64 -18.95
#